data_AF-A0A416HUT9-F1
#
_entry.id   AF-A0A416HUT9-F1
#
_cell.length_a   1.000
_cell.length_b   1.000
_cell.length_c   1.000
_cell.angle_alpha   90.00
_cell.angle_beta   90.00
_cell.angle_gamma   90.00
#
_symmetry.space_group_name_H-M   'P 1'
#
loop_
_entity.id
_entity.type
_entity.pdbx_description
1 polymer ?
#
loop_
_entity_poly.entity_id
_entity_poly.type
_entity_poly.pdbx_seq_one_letter_code
_entity_poly.pdbx_strand_id
1 'polypeptide(L)'
;MDVQLFQENDIRLITYQDIISYIDWEVDMRKKSHISLAWYLMNSEGMDALKLHKGSFYIGSVLPDCMPSFLVRRHTIEDSFEVLEGEFQKLVSHFDPEKGINCYFCRHLGMITHYVSDYFTFPHNANYPGNIKDHCIYEEELKKELRAYVHSPEAVRRREKMEMHTPADILAMIRQMHNRYLQMESVVKRDCQYIIELCHKVVDAVLCFLESLSAAKVSVAM
;
A
#
# COMPACT_ATOMS: atom_id res chain seq x y z
N MET A 1 9.30 13.87 34.81
CA MET A 1 10.66 13.41 34.52
C MET A 1 10.55 11.96 34.11
N ASP A 2 10.95 11.70 32.88
CA ASP A 2 11.20 10.40 32.22
C ASP A 2 10.06 9.39 32.07
N VAL A 3 9.60 9.24 30.83
CA VAL A 3 9.15 7.96 30.28
C VAL A 3 10.16 7.58 29.19
N GLN A 4 11.17 6.80 29.57
CA GLN A 4 12.00 6.06 28.63
C GLN A 4 11.15 4.98 27.97
N LEU A 5 10.57 5.30 26.81
CA LEU A 5 10.17 4.28 25.84
C LEU A 5 11.43 3.98 25.01
N PHE A 6 11.72 2.70 24.84
CA PHE A 6 12.84 2.13 24.08
C PHE A 6 14.15 1.96 24.86
N GLN A 7 14.25 0.84 25.60
CA GLN A 7 15.55 0.20 25.77
C GLN A 7 15.92 -0.50 24.44
N GLU A 8 17.08 -0.15 23.92
CA GLU A 8 17.75 -0.82 22.82
C GLU A 8 18.05 -2.30 23.17
N ASN A 9 18.08 -3.13 22.12
CA ASN A 9 18.56 -4.52 22.07
C ASN A 9 17.55 -5.62 22.43
N ASP A 10 16.58 -5.82 21.55
CA ASP A 10 16.19 -7.16 21.08
C ASP A 10 15.26 -7.01 19.87
N ILE A 11 15.81 -7.11 18.64
CA ILE A 11 14.98 -7.15 17.42
C ILE A 11 14.34 -8.54 17.36
N ARG A 12 13.30 -8.77 18.14
CA ARG A 12 12.38 -9.88 17.89
C ARG A 12 11.67 -9.56 16.57
N LEU A 13 11.73 -10.48 15.60
CA LEU A 13 10.97 -10.37 14.36
C LEU A 13 9.48 -10.25 14.71
N ILE A 14 8.91 -9.05 14.62
CA ILE A 14 7.48 -8.86 14.80
C ILE A 14 6.77 -9.73 13.76
N THR A 15 6.01 -10.72 14.21
CA THR A 15 5.28 -11.65 13.35
C THR A 15 3.96 -11.04 12.88
N TYR A 16 3.34 -11.64 11.86
CA TYR A 16 1.98 -11.28 11.45
C TYR A 16 1.00 -11.36 12.64
N GLN A 17 1.15 -12.39 13.48
CA GLN A 17 0.32 -12.57 14.67
C GLN A 17 0.56 -11.48 15.72
N ASP A 18 1.82 -11.05 15.90
CA ASP A 18 2.14 -9.93 16.79
C ASP A 18 1.50 -8.63 16.27
N ILE A 19 1.61 -8.32 14.98
CA ILE A 19 0.98 -7.13 14.39
C ILE A 19 -0.52 -7.14 14.58
N ILE A 20 -1.17 -8.28 14.29
CA ILE A 20 -2.61 -8.42 14.52
C ILE A 20 -2.94 -8.18 15.99
N SER A 21 -2.16 -8.72 16.93
CA SER A 21 -2.38 -8.51 18.38
C SER A 21 -2.11 -7.08 18.85
N TYR A 22 -1.13 -6.38 18.26
CA TYR A 22 -0.81 -4.98 18.56
C TYR A 22 -1.87 -4.01 18.01
N ILE A 23 -2.54 -4.41 16.93
CA ILE A 23 -3.64 -3.66 16.30
C ILE A 23 -5.00 -4.10 16.91
N ASP A 24 -5.04 -5.11 17.79
CA ASP A 24 -6.29 -5.65 18.34
C ASP A 24 -6.87 -4.80 19.48
N TRP A 25 -7.55 -3.74 19.07
CA TRP A 25 -8.76 -3.23 19.72
C TRP A 25 -9.73 -2.89 18.58
N GLU A 26 -10.57 -3.86 18.21
CA GLU A 26 -11.60 -3.81 17.15
C GLU A 26 -11.07 -3.60 15.70
N VAL A 27 -10.30 -4.57 15.19
CA VAL A 27 -10.01 -4.63 13.75
C VAL A 27 -11.25 -5.06 12.96
N ASP A 28 -12.02 -4.07 12.53
CA ASP A 28 -13.10 -4.16 11.54
C ASP A 28 -12.69 -5.01 10.31
N MET A 29 -13.67 -5.69 9.72
CA MET A 29 -13.52 -6.67 8.64
C MET A 29 -12.78 -6.13 7.42
N ARG A 30 -12.91 -4.83 7.13
CA ARG A 30 -12.28 -4.10 6.02
C ARG A 30 -10.75 -4.09 6.09
N LYS A 31 -10.18 -4.05 7.29
CA LYS A 31 -8.75 -3.81 7.50
C LYS A 31 -7.88 -5.04 7.22
N LYS A 32 -8.46 -6.25 7.23
CA LYS A 32 -7.71 -7.52 7.18
C LYS A 32 -7.14 -7.85 5.80
N SER A 33 -7.82 -7.46 4.72
CA SER A 33 -7.30 -7.57 3.35
C SER A 33 -6.07 -6.68 3.18
N HIS A 34 -6.13 -5.42 3.64
CA HIS A 34 -4.97 -4.50 3.60
C HIS A 34 -3.79 -4.98 4.44
N ILE A 35 -4.02 -5.56 5.63
CA ILE A 35 -2.94 -6.17 6.42
C ILE A 35 -2.32 -7.37 5.70
N SER A 36 -3.12 -8.17 4.98
CA SER A 36 -2.61 -9.30 4.19
C SER A 36 -1.77 -8.83 3.01
N LEU A 37 -2.21 -7.78 2.32
CA LEU A 37 -1.44 -7.10 1.27
C LEU A 37 -0.14 -6.49 1.80
N ALA A 38 -0.20 -5.77 2.93
CA ALA A 38 0.99 -5.18 3.56
C ALA A 38 2.00 -6.25 3.97
N TRP A 39 1.52 -7.38 4.50
CA TRP A 39 2.37 -8.52 4.77
C TRP A 39 3.02 -9.08 3.52
N TYR A 40 2.27 -9.25 2.44
CA TYR A 40 2.84 -9.67 1.16
C TYR A 40 3.97 -8.73 0.70
N LEU A 41 3.74 -7.41 0.72
CA LEU A 41 4.73 -6.42 0.29
C LEU A 41 5.99 -6.45 1.17
N MET A 42 5.84 -6.57 2.49
CA MET A 42 6.99 -6.62 3.41
C MET A 42 7.81 -7.91 3.32
N ASN A 43 7.25 -8.96 2.71
CA ASN A 43 7.92 -10.24 2.49
C ASN A 43 8.27 -10.49 1.01
N SER A 44 8.02 -9.52 0.13
CA SER A 44 8.37 -9.58 -1.29
C SER A 44 9.85 -9.31 -1.52
N GLU A 45 10.42 -9.95 -2.54
CA GLU A 45 11.80 -9.71 -2.99
C GLU A 45 11.97 -8.24 -3.43
N GLY A 46 13.07 -7.60 -3.04
CA GLY A 46 13.38 -6.22 -3.41
C GLY A 46 12.80 -5.15 -2.49
N MET A 47 12.02 -5.54 -1.48
CA MET A 47 11.36 -4.63 -0.52
C MET A 47 12.13 -4.48 0.81
N ASP A 48 13.38 -4.96 0.87
CA ASP A 48 14.17 -5.03 2.10
C ASP A 48 14.38 -3.67 2.77
N ALA A 49 14.50 -2.59 1.98
CA ALA A 49 14.67 -1.23 2.46
C ALA A 49 13.49 -0.74 3.34
N LEU A 50 12.30 -1.34 3.22
CA LEU A 50 11.12 -1.00 3.99
C LEU A 50 11.04 -1.75 5.33
N LYS A 51 11.76 -2.88 5.48
CA LYS A 51 11.61 -3.81 6.61
C LYS A 51 11.93 -3.17 7.97
N LEU A 52 12.87 -2.22 8.01
CA LEU A 52 13.25 -1.51 9.22
C LEU A 52 12.06 -0.75 9.84
N HIS A 53 11.17 -0.22 9.00
CA HIS A 53 10.02 0.59 9.41
C HIS A 53 8.68 -0.05 9.03
N LYS A 54 8.67 -1.39 8.91
CA LYS A 54 7.47 -2.15 8.51
C LYS A 54 6.23 -1.84 9.35
N GLY A 55 6.40 -1.63 10.67
CA GLY A 55 5.27 -1.30 11.55
C GLY A 55 4.54 -0.02 11.12
N SER A 56 5.28 1.00 10.69
CA SER A 56 4.69 2.23 10.15
C SER A 56 3.98 1.99 8.83
N PHE A 57 4.52 1.12 7.98
CA PHE A 57 3.85 0.70 6.75
C PHE A 57 2.49 0.05 7.04
N TYR A 58 2.44 -0.93 7.94
CA TYR A 58 1.19 -1.59 8.35
C TYR A 58 0.16 -0.59 8.89
N ILE A 59 0.59 0.34 9.77
CA ILE A 59 -0.29 1.39 10.28
C ILE A 59 -0.84 2.24 9.13
N GLY A 60 0.03 2.64 8.19
CA GLY A 60 -0.36 3.39 7.01
C GLY A 60 -1.40 2.67 6.16
N SER A 61 -1.25 1.36 5.96
CA SER A 61 -2.15 0.54 5.13
C SER A 61 -3.56 0.38 5.69
N VAL A 62 -3.81 0.74 6.96
CA VAL A 62 -5.16 0.69 7.57
C VAL A 62 -5.67 2.06 8.01
N LEU A 63 -4.82 3.09 8.01
CA LEU A 63 -5.16 4.41 8.52
C LEU A 63 -6.34 5.07 7.78
N PRO A 64 -6.47 4.99 6.44
CA PRO A 64 -7.58 5.64 5.74
C PRO A 64 -8.96 5.16 6.21
N ASP A 65 -9.12 3.87 6.51
CA ASP A 65 -10.35 3.30 7.09
C ASP A 65 -10.66 3.76 8.51
N CYS A 66 -9.68 4.30 9.22
CA CYS A 66 -9.82 4.80 10.58
C CYS A 66 -10.08 6.32 10.63
N MET A 67 -9.88 7.04 9.52
CA MET A 67 -10.01 8.49 9.50
C MET A 67 -11.45 8.91 9.25
N PRO A 68 -12.04 9.84 10.05
CA PRO A 68 -13.43 10.28 9.90
C PRO A 68 -13.82 10.76 8.48
N SER A 69 -12.83 11.16 7.69
CA SER A 69 -13.00 11.55 6.28
C SER A 69 -13.62 10.46 5.40
N PHE A 70 -13.55 9.17 5.77
CA PHE A 70 -14.21 8.08 5.03
C PHE A 70 -15.74 8.27 4.94
N LEU A 71 -16.34 8.99 5.89
CA LEU A 71 -17.78 9.26 5.92
C LEU A 71 -18.21 10.27 4.84
N VAL A 72 -17.28 11.11 4.38
CA VAL A 72 -17.56 12.21 3.44
C VAL A 72 -16.97 11.94 2.06
N ARG A 73 -15.86 11.19 1.98
CA ARG A 73 -15.20 10.81 0.72
C ARG A 73 -15.19 9.30 0.60
N ARG A 74 -15.77 8.78 -0.49
CA ARG A 74 -15.67 7.35 -0.82
C ARG A 74 -14.24 7.05 -1.25
N HIS A 75 -13.78 5.82 -1.06
CA HIS A 75 -12.47 5.37 -1.55
C HIS A 75 -12.51 4.98 -3.03
N THR A 76 -13.21 5.79 -3.83
CA THR A 76 -13.22 5.68 -5.29
C THR A 76 -12.03 6.44 -5.86
N ILE A 77 -11.60 6.09 -7.07
CA ILE A 77 -10.54 6.87 -7.72
C ILE A 77 -11.01 8.30 -7.98
N GLU A 78 -12.28 8.51 -8.32
CA GLU A 78 -12.83 9.84 -8.63
C GLU A 78 -12.83 10.77 -7.41
N ASP A 79 -13.13 10.25 -6.22
CA ASP A 79 -13.30 11.06 -5.02
C ASP A 79 -12.00 11.22 -4.20
N SER A 80 -11.02 10.32 -4.38
CA SER A 80 -9.84 10.24 -3.50
C SER A 80 -8.49 10.31 -4.21
N PHE A 81 -8.43 10.42 -5.54
CA PHE A 81 -7.14 10.48 -6.23
C PHE A 81 -6.31 11.72 -5.86
N GLU A 82 -6.93 12.87 -5.60
CA GLU A 82 -6.21 14.05 -5.08
C GLU A 82 -5.57 13.77 -3.70
N VAL A 83 -6.19 12.91 -2.89
CA VAL A 83 -5.61 12.48 -1.62
C VAL A 83 -4.38 11.63 -1.89
N LEU A 84 -4.49 10.64 -2.79
CA LEU A 84 -3.35 9.82 -3.23
C LEU A 84 -2.18 10.70 -3.74
N GLU A 85 -2.47 11.68 -4.59
CA GLU A 85 -1.47 12.65 -5.09
C GLU A 85 -0.79 13.40 -3.92
N GLY A 86 -1.56 13.86 -2.95
CA GLY A 86 -1.05 14.49 -1.74
C GLY A 86 -0.16 13.57 -0.90
N GLU A 87 -0.47 12.28 -0.80
CA GLU A 87 0.38 11.29 -0.11
C GLU A 87 1.72 11.09 -0.82
N PHE A 88 1.74 11.04 -2.16
CA PHE A 88 2.98 11.03 -2.94
C PHE A 88 3.81 12.31 -2.72
N GLN A 89 3.16 13.49 -2.72
CA GLN A 89 3.85 14.75 -2.47
C GLN A 89 4.49 14.79 -1.06
N LYS A 90 3.79 14.31 -0.03
CA LYS A 90 4.33 14.19 1.33
C LYS A 90 5.53 13.26 1.38
N LEU A 91 5.41 12.09 0.75
CA LEU A 91 6.48 11.09 0.68
C LEU A 91 7.75 11.67 0.04
N VAL A 92 7.62 12.37 -1.08
CA VAL A 92 8.77 12.92 -1.81
C VAL A 92 9.36 14.14 -1.11
N SER A 93 8.54 15.07 -0.65
CA SER A 93 9.02 16.30 0.00
C SER A 93 9.78 16.07 1.31
N HIS A 94 9.49 14.96 2.00
CA HIS A 94 10.14 14.61 3.27
C HIS A 94 11.23 13.53 3.11
N PHE A 95 11.50 13.08 1.88
CA PHE A 95 12.56 12.13 1.63
C PHE A 95 13.92 12.83 1.64
N ASP A 96 14.79 12.37 2.54
CA ASP A 96 16.17 12.83 2.66
C ASP A 96 17.10 11.68 2.27
N PRO A 97 17.77 11.73 1.10
CA PRO A 97 18.63 10.66 0.63
C PRO A 97 19.76 10.28 1.59
N GLU A 98 20.21 11.20 2.45
CA GLU A 98 21.27 10.93 3.42
C GLU A 98 20.76 10.14 4.63
N LYS A 99 19.50 10.37 5.01
CA LYS A 99 18.84 9.66 6.12
C LYS A 99 18.13 8.39 5.67
N GLY A 100 17.86 8.26 4.37
CA GLY A 100 17.16 7.13 3.78
C GLY A 100 15.69 7.04 4.18
N ILE A 101 15.14 5.83 4.06
CA ILE A 101 13.74 5.53 4.37
C ILE A 101 13.52 5.55 5.89
N ASN A 102 12.45 6.21 6.34
CA ASN A 102 12.09 6.35 7.75
C ASN A 102 10.62 5.96 8.04
N CYS A 103 10.19 6.07 9.31
CA CYS A 103 8.80 5.78 9.72
C CYS A 103 7.75 6.64 8.99
N TYR A 104 8.03 7.94 8.76
CA TYR A 104 7.12 8.85 8.07
C TYR A 104 6.89 8.37 6.63
N PHE A 105 7.98 8.11 5.93
CA PHE A 105 7.96 7.55 4.58
C PHE A 105 7.13 6.26 4.51
N CYS A 106 7.43 5.28 5.37
CA CYS A 106 6.76 3.99 5.33
C CYS A 106 5.26 4.10 5.62
N ARG A 107 4.84 4.98 6.54
CA ARG A 107 3.42 5.25 6.80
C ARG A 107 2.71 5.79 5.58
N HIS A 108 3.28 6.78 4.89
CA HIS A 108 2.66 7.36 3.70
C HIS A 108 2.63 6.37 2.53
N LEU A 109 3.67 5.55 2.37
CA LEU A 109 3.66 4.47 1.39
C LEU A 109 2.58 3.41 1.70
N GLY A 110 2.39 3.08 2.98
CA GLY A 110 1.28 2.23 3.43
C GLY A 110 -0.08 2.80 3.01
N MET A 111 -0.32 4.10 3.24
CA MET A 111 -1.57 4.78 2.81
C MET A 111 -1.74 4.77 1.29
N ILE A 112 -0.66 4.99 0.53
CA ILE A 112 -0.67 4.88 -0.94
C ILE A 112 -1.14 3.48 -1.35
N THR A 113 -0.59 2.41 -0.76
CA THR A 113 -1.00 1.05 -1.11
C THR A 113 -2.44 0.72 -0.73
N HIS A 114 -2.97 1.33 0.34
CA HIS A 114 -4.38 1.22 0.70
C HIS A 114 -5.29 1.78 -0.40
N TYR A 115 -5.08 3.05 -0.79
CA TYR A 115 -5.88 3.69 -1.84
C TYR A 115 -5.76 2.94 -3.17
N VAL A 116 -4.54 2.52 -3.53
CA VAL A 116 -4.33 1.72 -4.74
C VAL A 116 -5.08 0.40 -4.66
N SER A 117 -5.12 -0.30 -3.51
CA SER A 117 -5.91 -1.53 -3.41
C SER A 117 -7.42 -1.32 -3.52
N ASP A 118 -7.94 -0.21 -2.98
CA ASP A 118 -9.37 0.13 -3.08
C ASP A 118 -9.77 0.42 -4.52
N TYR A 119 -8.94 1.14 -5.29
CA TYR A 119 -9.25 1.44 -6.69
C TYR A 119 -9.43 0.18 -7.55
N PHE A 120 -8.79 -0.93 -7.17
CA PHE A 120 -8.85 -2.21 -7.89
C PHE A 120 -9.73 -3.24 -7.18
N THR A 121 -10.66 -2.76 -6.35
CA THR A 121 -11.69 -3.56 -5.69
C THR A 121 -13.05 -3.13 -6.23
N PHE A 122 -13.76 -4.05 -6.88
CA PHE A 122 -14.95 -3.72 -7.69
C PHE A 122 -16.02 -2.89 -6.98
N PRO A 123 -16.40 -3.19 -5.71
CA PRO A 123 -17.36 -2.35 -4.97
C PRO A 123 -16.99 -0.86 -4.83
N HIS A 124 -15.71 -0.49 -4.95
CA HIS A 124 -15.23 0.89 -4.85
C HIS A 124 -15.18 1.62 -6.20
N ASN A 125 -15.87 1.10 -7.23
CA ASN A 125 -15.86 1.67 -8.57
C ASN A 125 -17.27 2.10 -9.01
N ALA A 126 -17.35 3.16 -9.80
CA ALA A 126 -18.62 3.76 -10.22
C ALA A 126 -19.54 2.81 -11.02
N ASN A 127 -18.97 1.77 -11.65
CA ASN A 127 -19.71 0.75 -12.40
C ASN A 127 -20.27 -0.38 -11.52
N TYR A 128 -20.11 -0.32 -10.20
CA TYR A 128 -20.65 -1.33 -9.28
C TYR A 128 -22.18 -1.18 -9.13
N PRO A 129 -22.98 -2.20 -9.48
CA PRO A 129 -24.44 -2.11 -9.42
C PRO A 129 -25.02 -2.53 -8.06
N GLY A 130 -24.20 -3.07 -7.16
CA GLY A 130 -24.66 -3.66 -5.90
C GLY A 130 -24.94 -2.63 -4.80
N ASN A 131 -25.65 -3.06 -3.77
CA ASN A 131 -25.88 -2.25 -2.57
C ASN A 131 -24.81 -2.50 -1.49
N ILE A 132 -24.94 -1.84 -0.34
CA ILE A 132 -23.98 -1.96 0.79
C ILE A 132 -23.89 -3.40 1.33
N LYS A 133 -24.97 -4.18 1.32
CA LYS A 133 -24.94 -5.58 1.74
C LYS A 133 -24.11 -6.41 0.76
N ASP A 134 -24.30 -6.20 -0.54
CA ASP A 134 -23.53 -6.88 -1.59
C ASP A 134 -22.04 -6.51 -1.49
N HIS A 135 -21.74 -5.23 -1.20
CA HIS A 135 -20.39 -4.74 -0.92
C HIS A 135 -19.74 -5.54 0.21
N CYS A 136 -20.42 -5.63 1.37
CA CYS A 136 -19.88 -6.37 2.52
C CYS A 136 -19.64 -7.84 2.19
N ILE A 137 -20.52 -8.49 1.42
CA ILE A 137 -20.33 -9.89 0.99
C ILE A 137 -19.11 -10.00 0.09
N TYR A 138 -18.95 -9.09 -0.87
CA TYR A 138 -17.84 -9.07 -1.80
C TYR A 138 -16.50 -8.90 -1.08
N GLU A 139 -16.39 -7.94 -0.15
CA GLU A 139 -15.16 -7.74 0.62
C GLU A 139 -14.83 -8.92 1.54
N GLU A 140 -15.84 -9.63 2.04
CA GLU A 140 -15.64 -10.85 2.82
C GLU A 140 -15.04 -11.99 1.98
N GLU A 141 -15.48 -12.12 0.73
CA GLU A 141 -14.89 -13.05 -0.24
C GLU A 141 -13.47 -12.61 -0.64
N LEU A 142 -13.30 -11.34 -1.00
CA LEU A 142 -12.00 -10.73 -1.34
C LEU A 142 -10.97 -10.95 -0.25
N LYS A 143 -11.32 -10.75 1.01
CA LYS A 143 -10.42 -10.98 2.14
C LYS A 143 -9.90 -12.42 2.17
N LYS A 144 -10.78 -13.42 1.96
CA LYS A 144 -10.40 -14.84 2.00
C LYS A 144 -9.53 -15.19 0.80
N GLU A 145 -9.95 -14.78 -0.39
CA GLU A 145 -9.24 -15.03 -1.65
C GLU A 145 -7.88 -14.32 -1.67
N LEU A 146 -7.80 -13.06 -1.26
CA LEU A 146 -6.54 -12.31 -1.20
C LEU A 146 -5.58 -12.95 -0.21
N ARG A 147 -6.07 -13.36 0.98
CA ARG A 147 -5.25 -14.07 1.96
C ARG A 147 -4.71 -15.39 1.40
N ALA A 148 -5.52 -16.16 0.67
CA ALA A 148 -5.06 -17.38 0.03
C ALA A 148 -4.03 -17.08 -1.06
N TYR A 149 -4.31 -16.09 -1.91
CA TYR A 149 -3.47 -15.71 -3.04
C TYR A 149 -2.09 -15.21 -2.60
N VAL A 150 -1.99 -14.36 -1.56
CA VAL A 150 -0.67 -13.88 -1.10
C VAL A 150 0.25 -14.96 -0.55
N HIS A 151 -0.28 -16.13 -0.19
CA HIS A 151 0.51 -17.30 0.23
C HIS A 151 0.75 -18.28 -0.91
N SER A 152 0.24 -18.00 -2.11
CA SER A 152 0.35 -18.86 -3.27
C SER A 152 1.60 -18.53 -4.10
N PRO A 153 2.21 -19.50 -4.81
CA PRO A 153 3.34 -19.24 -5.69
C PRO A 153 3.03 -18.22 -6.79
N GLU A 154 1.78 -18.15 -7.22
CA GLU A 154 1.30 -17.22 -8.26
C GLU A 154 1.32 -15.76 -7.82
N ALA A 155 1.38 -15.45 -6.53
CA ALA A 155 1.54 -14.08 -6.04
C ALA A 155 3.00 -13.61 -6.07
N VAL A 156 3.98 -14.51 -6.17
CA VAL A 156 5.40 -14.12 -6.18
C VAL A 156 5.67 -13.19 -7.37
N ARG A 157 6.21 -12.01 -7.08
CA ARG A 157 6.67 -11.04 -8.07
C ARG A 157 8.13 -10.73 -7.79
N ARG A 158 8.87 -10.45 -8.86
CA ARG A 158 10.25 -9.97 -8.78
C ARG A 158 10.23 -8.47 -8.94
N ARG A 159 11.23 -7.83 -8.33
CA ARG A 159 11.50 -6.42 -8.54
C ARG A 159 11.64 -6.11 -10.03
N GLU A 160 10.84 -5.17 -10.51
CA GLU A 160 10.97 -4.64 -11.87
C GLU A 160 11.73 -3.31 -11.83
N LYS A 161 12.75 -3.16 -12.69
CA LYS A 161 13.40 -1.86 -12.86
C LYS A 161 12.49 -0.98 -13.69
N MET A 162 12.02 0.12 -13.10
CA MET A 162 11.09 1.04 -13.75
C MET A 162 11.77 2.40 -13.95
N GLU A 163 11.65 2.95 -15.15
CA GLU A 163 12.09 4.31 -15.43
C GLU A 163 10.99 5.27 -14.96
N MET A 164 11.10 5.71 -13.71
CA MET A 164 10.19 6.67 -13.08
C MET A 164 10.99 7.92 -12.76
N HIS A 165 10.64 9.04 -13.40
CA HIS A 165 11.37 10.30 -13.27
C HIS A 165 10.67 11.26 -12.32
N THR A 166 9.36 11.12 -12.16
CA THR A 166 8.54 11.97 -11.31
C THR A 166 7.42 11.17 -10.63
N PRO A 167 6.87 11.67 -9.51
CA PRO A 167 5.66 11.09 -8.92
C PRO A 167 4.47 11.06 -9.88
N ALA A 168 4.42 12.02 -10.83
CA ALA A 168 3.38 12.08 -11.85
C ALA A 168 3.41 10.86 -12.78
N ASP A 169 4.58 10.27 -13.04
CA ASP A 169 4.70 9.04 -13.85
C ASP A 169 4.01 7.86 -13.16
N ILE A 170 4.19 7.72 -11.85
CA ILE A 170 3.58 6.67 -11.04
C ILE A 170 2.05 6.86 -10.98
N LEU A 171 1.60 8.11 -10.77
CA LEU A 171 0.18 8.45 -10.78
C LEU A 171 -0.48 8.18 -12.14
N ALA A 172 0.20 8.52 -13.24
CA ALA A 172 -0.26 8.24 -14.59
C ALA A 172 -0.38 6.73 -14.85
N MET A 173 0.61 5.94 -14.38
CA MET A 173 0.56 4.48 -14.44
C MET A 173 -0.65 3.92 -13.68
N ILE A 174 -0.93 4.40 -12.46
CA ILE A 174 -2.09 3.97 -11.67
C ILE A 174 -3.38 4.24 -12.43
N ARG A 175 -3.57 5.46 -12.97
CA ARG A 175 -4.76 5.81 -13.77
C ARG A 175 -4.88 4.94 -15.03
N GLN A 176 -3.78 4.71 -15.74
CA GLN A 176 -3.78 3.88 -16.95
C GLN A 176 -4.19 2.44 -16.63
N MET A 177 -3.65 1.87 -15.55
CA MET A 177 -4.00 0.51 -15.11
C MET A 177 -5.44 0.43 -14.62
N HIS A 178 -5.93 1.46 -13.94
CA HIS A 178 -7.32 1.51 -13.45
C HIS A 178 -8.32 1.56 -14.61
N ASN A 179 -8.05 2.39 -15.62
CA ASN A 179 -8.85 2.43 -16.84
C ASN A 179 -8.92 1.06 -17.54
N ARG A 180 -7.82 0.30 -17.57
CA ARG A 180 -7.81 -1.07 -18.13
C ARG A 180 -8.63 -2.01 -17.26
N TYR A 181 -8.46 -1.95 -15.94
CA TYR A 181 -9.21 -2.75 -14.99
C TYR A 181 -10.73 -2.57 -15.15
N LEU A 182 -11.20 -1.33 -15.35
CA LEU A 182 -12.63 -1.04 -15.59
C LEU A 182 -13.21 -1.66 -16.88
N GLN A 183 -12.38 -2.05 -17.84
CA GLN A 183 -12.83 -2.73 -19.07
C GLN A 183 -12.93 -4.25 -18.91
N MET A 184 -12.46 -4.79 -17.79
CA MET A 184 -12.46 -6.21 -17.52
C MET A 184 -13.73 -6.62 -16.78
N GLU A 185 -14.15 -7.86 -16.95
CA GLU A 185 -15.19 -8.45 -16.11
C GLU A 185 -14.75 -8.49 -14.64
N SER A 186 -15.63 -8.06 -13.75
CA SER A 186 -15.34 -7.95 -12.32
C SER A 186 -15.52 -9.28 -11.60
N VAL A 187 -14.45 -9.83 -11.03
CA VAL A 187 -14.46 -11.09 -10.28
C VAL A 187 -13.43 -10.99 -9.16
N VAL A 188 -13.78 -11.43 -7.95
CA VAL A 188 -12.94 -11.35 -6.74
C VAL A 188 -11.50 -11.83 -6.97
N LYS A 189 -11.34 -12.97 -7.66
CA LYS A 189 -10.02 -13.52 -7.98
C LYS A 189 -9.18 -12.58 -8.85
N ARG A 190 -9.81 -11.90 -9.81
CA ARG A 190 -9.15 -10.95 -10.71
C ARG A 190 -8.77 -9.68 -9.96
N ASP A 191 -9.64 -9.17 -9.10
CA ASP A 191 -9.35 -8.05 -8.21
C ASP A 191 -8.12 -8.35 -7.35
N CYS A 192 -8.04 -9.54 -6.74
CA CYS A 192 -6.86 -9.98 -5.98
C CYS A 192 -5.56 -9.94 -6.81
N GLN A 193 -5.63 -10.37 -8.08
CA GLN A 193 -4.48 -10.33 -8.99
C GLN A 193 -4.05 -8.90 -9.29
N TYR A 194 -4.99 -8.01 -9.63
CA TYR A 194 -4.71 -6.61 -9.92
C TYR A 194 -4.19 -5.85 -8.69
N ILE A 195 -4.80 -6.05 -7.52
CA ILE A 195 -4.37 -5.46 -6.26
C ILE A 195 -2.91 -5.81 -5.98
N ILE A 196 -2.56 -7.10 -6.04
CA ILE A 196 -1.19 -7.55 -5.78
C ILE A 196 -0.21 -7.05 -6.85
N GLU A 197 -0.57 -7.15 -8.12
CA GLU A 197 0.28 -6.70 -9.21
C GLU A 197 0.57 -5.21 -9.09
N LEU A 198 -0.47 -4.39 -8.95
CA LEU A 198 -0.30 -2.94 -8.99
C LEU A 198 0.30 -2.39 -7.71
N CYS A 199 -0.09 -2.88 -6.53
CA CYS A 199 0.54 -2.43 -5.29
C CYS A 199 2.03 -2.80 -5.27
N HIS A 200 2.42 -3.97 -5.77
CA HIS A 200 3.84 -4.33 -5.92
C HIS A 200 4.55 -3.38 -6.90
N LYS A 201 3.99 -3.16 -8.09
CA LYS A 201 4.54 -2.23 -9.09
C LYS A 201 4.66 -0.80 -8.56
N VAL A 202 3.68 -0.32 -7.79
CA VAL A 202 3.72 1.03 -7.19
C VAL A 202 4.84 1.14 -6.17
N VAL A 203 5.02 0.13 -5.31
CA VAL A 203 6.15 0.14 -4.35
C VAL A 203 7.48 0.08 -5.08
N ASP A 204 7.62 -0.78 -6.09
CA ASP A 204 8.82 -0.85 -6.94
C ASP A 204 9.13 0.48 -7.62
N ALA A 205 8.12 1.10 -8.24
CA ALA A 205 8.22 2.39 -8.90
C ALA A 205 8.71 3.48 -7.94
N VAL A 206 8.17 3.51 -6.72
CA VAL A 206 8.61 4.43 -5.67
C VAL A 206 10.07 4.16 -5.31
N LEU A 207 10.45 2.91 -5.03
CA LEU A 207 11.83 2.59 -4.66
C LEU A 207 12.82 2.91 -5.79
N CYS A 208 12.50 2.59 -7.04
CA CYS A 208 13.31 2.94 -8.22
C CYS A 208 13.47 4.47 -8.36
N PHE A 209 12.40 5.23 -8.15
CA PHE A 209 12.44 6.68 -8.17
C PHE A 209 13.42 7.23 -7.12
N LEU A 210 13.38 6.73 -5.87
CA LEU A 210 14.29 7.21 -4.81
C LEU A 210 15.75 6.83 -5.04
N GLU A 211 16.00 5.64 -5.59
CA GLU A 211 17.33 5.21 -6.01
C GLU A 211 17.89 6.15 -7.08
N SER A 212 17.04 6.61 -8.01
CA SER A 212 17.44 7.59 -9.02
C SER A 212 17.78 8.97 -8.42
N LEU A 213 17.05 9.42 -7.41
CA LEU A 213 17.35 10.67 -6.69
C LEU A 213 18.68 10.59 -5.95
N SER A 214 18.98 9.44 -5.37
CA SER A 214 20.23 9.18 -4.63
C SER A 214 21.42 9.13 -5.59
N ALA A 215 21.28 8.47 -6.73
CA ALA A 215 22.31 8.40 -7.78
C ALA A 215 22.59 9.78 -8.40
N ALA A 216 21.55 10.57 -8.67
CA ALA A 216 21.69 11.92 -9.21
C ALA A 216 22.49 12.85 -8.27
N LYS A 217 22.27 12.77 -6.94
CA LYS A 217 23.06 13.55 -5.97
C LYS A 217 24.54 13.17 -5.95
N VAL A 218 24.86 11.86 -5.99
CA VAL A 218 26.26 11.40 -6.06
C VAL A 218 26.94 11.93 -7.32
N SER A 219 26.25 11.96 -8.46
CA SER A 219 26.80 12.46 -9.71
C SER A 219 27.08 13.97 -9.74
N VAL A 220 26.40 14.77 -8.89
CA VAL A 220 26.61 16.23 -8.78
C VAL A 220 27.70 16.56 -7.75
N ALA A 221 27.97 15.67 -6.80
CA ALA A 221 28.98 15.86 -5.77
C ALA A 221 30.40 15.40 -6.19
N MET A 222 30.53 14.68 -7.32
CA MET A 222 31.79 14.29 -7.96
C MET A 222 32.25 15.32 -8.98
#